data_AF-A0A6G3MJM1-F1
#
_entry.id   AF-A0A6G3MJM1-F1
#
_cell.length_a   1.000
_cell.length_b   1.000
_cell.length_c   1.000
_cell.angle_alpha   90.00
_cell.angle_beta   90.00
_cell.angle_gamma   90.00
#
_symmetry.space_group_name_H-M   'P 1'
#
loop_
_entity.id
_entity.type
_entity.pdbx_description
1 polymer ?
#
loop_
_entity_poly.entity_id
_entity_poly.type
_entity_poly.pdbx_seq_one_letter_code
_entity_poly.pdbx_strand_id
1 'polypeptide(L)'
;MFSIVIFSLIFFFGRCQWKPCDNVETTATLTSFFIENCQQDKCVFKPNGILKGKAIFVPKGNSTSMKVSMSAKVFGTVSIEFPNLNHDGCSYQDVKCPLTANVSTTFSMDLKIPNVFFTVIYCNSLNIFIL
;
A
#
# COMPACT_ATOMS: atom_id res chain seq x y z
N MET A 1 -1.44 -37.52 -35.12
CA MET A 1 -2.10 -36.27 -34.67
C MET A 1 -2.55 -36.47 -33.23
N PHE A 2 -1.86 -35.87 -32.26
CA PHE A 2 -2.34 -35.78 -30.87
C PHE A 2 -2.03 -34.37 -30.38
N SER A 3 -3.07 -33.54 -30.25
CA SER A 3 -2.99 -32.20 -29.66
C SER A 3 -3.13 -32.31 -28.14
N ILE A 4 -2.14 -31.83 -27.41
CA ILE A 4 -2.23 -31.58 -25.97
C ILE A 4 -2.49 -30.08 -25.80
N VAL A 5 -3.71 -29.73 -25.40
CA VAL A 5 -4.06 -28.36 -25.00
C VAL A 5 -3.62 -28.18 -23.56
N ILE A 6 -2.45 -27.57 -23.35
CA ILE A 6 -1.97 -27.21 -22.02
C ILE A 6 -2.78 -25.99 -21.57
N PHE A 7 -3.66 -26.22 -20.59
CA PHE A 7 -4.45 -25.19 -19.93
C PHE A 7 -3.49 -24.34 -19.09
N SER A 8 -3.08 -23.17 -19.59
CA SER A 8 -2.35 -22.18 -18.81
C SER A 8 -3.20 -21.78 -17.60
N LEU A 9 -2.75 -22.13 -16.40
CA LEU A 9 -3.22 -21.55 -15.15
C LEU A 9 -2.77 -20.08 -15.12
N ILE A 10 -3.55 -19.20 -15.75
CA ILE A 10 -3.38 -17.77 -15.58
C ILE A 10 -3.87 -17.45 -14.17
N PHE A 11 -2.97 -17.46 -13.20
CA PHE A 11 -3.18 -16.79 -11.92
C PHE A 11 -3.29 -15.29 -12.21
N PHE A 12 -4.52 -14.83 -12.49
CA PHE A 12 -4.84 -13.41 -12.56
C PHE A 12 -4.75 -12.84 -11.14
N PHE A 13 -3.56 -12.37 -10.77
CA PHE A 13 -3.35 -11.53 -9.59
C PHE A 13 -4.09 -10.20 -9.79
N GLY A 14 -5.31 -10.09 -9.27
CA GLY A 14 -6.11 -8.87 -9.30
C GLY A 14 -5.47 -7.77 -8.45
N ARG A 15 -5.09 -6.66 -9.08
CA ARG A 15 -4.55 -5.46 -8.41
C ARG A 15 -5.69 -4.47 -8.23
N CYS A 16 -5.96 -4.05 -6.99
CA CYS A 16 -6.73 -2.84 -6.71
C CYS A 16 -6.15 -1.69 -7.57
N GLN A 17 -6.98 -0.95 -8.31
CA GLN A 17 -6.46 0.12 -9.18
C GLN A 17 -6.00 1.31 -8.33
N TRP A 18 -4.70 1.38 -8.05
CA TRP A 18 -4.07 2.50 -7.34
C TRP A 18 -3.93 3.68 -8.29
N LYS A 19 -4.47 4.84 -7.87
CA LYS A 19 -4.25 6.11 -8.55
C LYS A 19 -3.39 7.00 -7.66
N PRO A 20 -2.34 7.66 -8.20
CA PRO A 20 -1.66 8.72 -7.48
C PRO A 20 -2.64 9.78 -6.99
N CYS A 21 -2.38 10.38 -5.83
CA CYS A 21 -3.15 11.53 -5.38
C CYS A 21 -2.97 12.69 -6.37
N ASP A 22 -4.07 13.36 -6.70
CA ASP A 22 -4.03 14.51 -7.61
C ASP A 22 -3.22 15.65 -6.96
N ASN A 23 -2.43 16.38 -7.78
CA ASN A 23 -1.66 17.58 -7.40
C ASN A 23 -0.55 17.38 -6.35
N VAL A 24 0.08 16.21 -6.28
CA VAL A 24 1.23 15.98 -5.40
C VAL A 24 2.53 15.86 -6.22
N GLU A 25 3.52 16.70 -5.91
CA GLU A 25 4.87 16.53 -6.45
C GLU A 25 5.50 15.28 -5.81
N THR A 26 5.79 14.28 -6.63
CA THR A 26 6.31 12.99 -6.14
C THR A 26 7.83 13.01 -6.15
N THR A 27 8.45 12.85 -4.97
CA THR A 27 9.90 12.67 -4.81
C THR A 27 10.35 11.20 -4.92
N ALA A 28 9.41 10.30 -5.25
CA ALA A 28 9.66 8.89 -5.54
C ALA A 28 8.70 8.37 -6.62
N THR A 29 9.09 7.28 -7.27
CA THR A 29 8.25 6.54 -8.20
C THR A 29 7.77 5.25 -7.54
N LEU A 30 6.45 5.09 -7.40
CA LEU A 30 5.84 3.85 -6.91
C LEU A 30 5.92 2.78 -8.01
N THR A 31 6.61 1.67 -7.74
CA THR A 31 6.80 0.56 -8.69
C THR A 31 5.75 -0.52 -8.50
N SER A 32 5.42 -0.84 -7.24
CA SER A 32 4.45 -1.87 -6.92
C SER A 32 3.74 -1.53 -5.63
N PHE A 33 2.46 -1.87 -5.56
CA PHE A 33 1.68 -1.80 -4.35
C PHE A 33 0.75 -3.00 -4.26
N PHE A 34 0.75 -3.64 -3.11
CA PHE A 34 0.03 -4.88 -2.86
C PHE A 34 -0.60 -4.84 -1.47
N ILE A 35 -1.83 -5.33 -1.36
CA ILE A 35 -2.50 -5.58 -0.09
C ILE A 35 -3.07 -7.00 -0.17
N GLU A 36 -2.92 -7.76 0.91
CA GLU A 36 -3.49 -9.11 1.03
C GLU A 36 -5.02 -9.06 1.09
N ASN A 37 -5.67 -10.13 0.62
CA ASN A 37 -7.13 -10.29 0.65
C ASN A 37 -7.92 -9.22 -0.14
N CYS A 38 -7.29 -8.67 -1.18
CA CYS A 38 -7.97 -7.86 -2.19
C CYS A 38 -8.39 -8.73 -3.38
N GLN A 39 -9.68 -8.66 -3.75
CA GLN A 39 -10.17 -9.07 -5.06
C GLN A 39 -10.04 -7.89 -6.05
N GLN A 40 -10.24 -8.16 -7.35
CA GLN A 40 -9.90 -7.25 -8.47
C GLN A 40 -10.27 -5.77 -8.26
N ASP A 41 -11.42 -5.48 -7.66
CA ASP A 41 -11.95 -4.12 -7.45
C ASP A 41 -12.14 -3.76 -5.97
N LYS A 42 -12.02 -4.73 -5.05
CA LYS A 42 -12.41 -4.55 -3.65
C LYS A 42 -11.53 -5.34 -2.70
N CYS A 43 -11.15 -4.69 -1.61
CA CYS A 43 -10.53 -5.35 -0.47
C CYS A 43 -11.57 -5.49 0.65
N VAL A 44 -11.74 -6.71 1.17
CA VAL A 44 -12.68 -6.98 2.27
C VAL A 44 -11.88 -7.27 3.52
N PHE A 45 -12.15 -6.48 4.55
CA PHE A 45 -11.50 -6.64 5.83
C PHE A 45 -12.49 -6.74 6.98
N LYS A 46 -12.11 -7.48 8.02
CA LYS A 46 -12.89 -7.59 9.25
C LYS A 46 -12.47 -6.51 10.25
N PRO A 47 -13.41 -5.90 11.00
CA PRO A 47 -13.08 -5.04 12.14
C PRO A 47 -12.16 -5.77 13.12
N ASN A 48 -11.18 -5.05 13.69
CA ASN A 48 -10.11 -5.60 14.53
C ASN A 48 -9.21 -6.64 13.84
N GLY A 49 -9.37 -6.86 12.54
CA GLY A 49 -8.48 -7.69 11.74
C GLY A 49 -7.14 -7.00 11.48
N ILE A 50 -6.31 -7.68 10.70
CA ILE A 50 -5.01 -7.20 10.27
C ILE A 50 -5.01 -7.00 8.76
N LEU A 51 -4.64 -5.80 8.32
CA LEU A 51 -4.32 -5.46 6.95
C LEU A 51 -2.83 -5.66 6.75
N LYS A 52 -2.46 -6.56 5.84
CA LYS A 52 -1.07 -6.75 5.42
C LYS A 52 -0.88 -6.23 4.01
N GLY A 53 0.22 -5.54 3.78
CA GLY A 53 0.55 -5.06 2.45
C GLY A 53 2.01 -4.66 2.29
N LYS A 54 2.33 -4.26 1.07
CA LYS A 54 3.69 -3.95 0.64
C LYS A 54 3.66 -2.86 -0.42
N ALA A 55 4.46 -1.82 -0.22
CA ALA A 55 4.78 -0.80 -1.21
C ALA A 55 6.24 -0.94 -1.63
N ILE A 56 6.51 -0.88 -2.93
CA ILE A 56 7.85 -0.84 -3.49
C ILE A 56 7.95 0.44 -4.29
N PHE A 57 8.93 1.28 -3.95
CA PHE A 57 9.14 2.57 -4.60
C PHE A 57 10.62 2.85 -4.80
N VAL A 58 10.91 3.81 -5.67
CA VAL A 58 12.26 4.26 -6.00
C VAL A 58 12.35 5.76 -5.69
N PRO A 59 13.11 6.19 -4.66
CA PRO A 59 13.35 7.60 -4.37
C PRO A 59 14.07 8.29 -5.53
N LYS A 60 13.71 9.54 -5.85
CA LYS A 60 14.40 10.36 -6.85
C LYS A 60 15.63 11.08 -6.27
N GLY A 61 15.67 11.26 -4.95
CA GLY A 61 16.75 11.92 -4.22
C GLY A 61 17.16 11.13 -2.97
N ASN A 62 18.35 11.45 -2.44
CA ASN A 62 18.79 10.94 -1.15
C ASN A 62 17.99 11.60 -0.04
N SER A 63 17.70 10.87 1.03
CA SER A 63 16.97 11.39 2.18
C SER A 63 17.36 10.64 3.44
N THR A 64 17.49 11.35 4.54
CA THR A 64 17.84 10.75 5.83
C THR A 64 16.61 10.26 6.59
N SER A 65 15.41 10.62 6.14
CA SER A 65 14.17 10.35 6.86
C SER A 65 12.98 10.04 5.95
N MET A 66 12.13 9.13 6.38
CA MET A 66 10.90 8.75 5.68
C MET A 66 9.73 8.92 6.63
N LYS A 67 8.66 9.57 6.20
CA LYS A 67 7.41 9.62 6.94
C LYS A 67 6.29 8.91 6.18
N VAL A 68 5.44 8.20 6.91
CA VAL A 68 4.32 7.45 6.34
C VAL A 68 3.02 7.93 6.98
N SER A 69 1.98 8.08 6.16
CA SER A 69 0.61 8.26 6.61
C SER A 69 -0.30 7.40 5.75
N MET A 70 -1.23 6.70 6.40
CA MET A 70 -2.25 5.93 5.72
C MET A 70 -3.60 6.24 6.34
N SER A 71 -4.58 6.51 5.49
CA SER A 71 -5.95 6.73 5.93
C SER A 71 -6.95 6.08 5.00
N ALA A 72 -8.08 5.72 5.60
CA ALA A 72 -9.23 5.13 4.96
C ALA A 72 -10.34 6.19 4.86
N LYS A 73 -10.84 6.47 3.65
CA LYS A 73 -12.03 7.32 3.50
C LYS A 73 -13.31 6.49 3.64
N VAL A 74 -14.19 6.91 4.53
CA VAL A 74 -15.52 6.38 4.77
C VAL A 74 -16.56 7.37 4.26
N PHE A 75 -17.50 6.89 3.43
CA PHE A 75 -18.53 7.73 2.78
C PHE A 75 -17.96 8.97 2.05
N GLY A 76 -16.70 8.90 1.61
CA GLY A 76 -16.01 9.98 0.90
C GLY A 76 -15.55 11.17 1.75
N THR A 77 -16.04 11.32 2.98
CA THR A 77 -15.82 12.50 3.82
C THR A 77 -15.06 12.23 5.12
N VAL A 78 -15.24 11.06 5.73
CA VAL A 78 -14.62 10.75 7.02
C VAL A 78 -13.31 10.00 6.79
N SER A 79 -12.19 10.57 7.24
CA SER A 79 -10.87 9.93 7.19
C SER A 79 -10.63 9.18 8.50
N ILE A 80 -10.36 7.88 8.42
CA ILE A 80 -10.01 7.04 9.57
C ILE A 80 -8.55 6.64 9.46
N GLU A 81 -7.81 6.84 10.55
CA GLU A 81 -6.40 6.47 10.67
C GLU A 81 -6.23 5.05 11.23
N PHE A 82 -5.10 4.42 10.89
CA PHE A 82 -4.75 3.10 11.40
C PHE A 82 -4.04 3.24 12.74
N PRO A 83 -4.57 2.68 13.84
CA PRO A 83 -4.14 2.99 15.21
C PRO A 83 -2.71 2.54 15.54
N ASN A 84 -2.16 1.58 14.80
CA ASN A 84 -0.80 1.06 15.02
C ASN A 84 0.18 1.47 13.91
N LEU A 85 -0.19 2.40 13.04
CA LEU A 85 0.72 2.93 12.03
C LEU A 85 1.79 3.78 12.73
N ASN A 86 3.05 3.37 12.63
CA ASN A 86 4.16 4.26 12.95
C ASN A 86 4.39 5.22 11.78
N HIS A 87 4.41 6.52 12.07
CA HIS A 87 4.65 7.55 11.08
C HIS A 87 6.12 7.68 10.69
N ASP A 88 7.05 7.21 11.51
CA ASP A 88 8.47 7.12 11.12
C ASP A 88 8.68 5.88 10.25
N GLY A 89 8.76 6.11 8.93
CA GLY A 89 8.99 5.09 7.93
C GLY A 89 10.35 4.40 8.08
N CYS A 90 11.35 5.08 8.64
CA CYS A 90 12.69 4.50 8.86
C CYS A 90 12.71 3.49 10.01
N SER A 91 11.69 3.47 10.86
CA SER A 91 11.59 2.52 11.98
C SER A 91 11.14 1.11 11.54
N TYR A 92 10.67 0.96 10.30
CA TYR A 92 10.20 -0.33 9.77
C TYR A 92 11.40 -1.17 9.30
N GLN A 93 11.39 -2.47 9.62
CA GLN A 93 12.54 -3.36 9.38
C GLN A 93 12.97 -3.46 7.91
N ASP A 94 12.04 -3.29 6.97
CA ASP A 94 12.33 -3.39 5.53
C ASP A 94 12.84 -2.07 4.92
N VAL A 95 12.80 -0.98 5.68
CA VAL A 95 13.23 0.35 5.23
C VAL A 95 14.60 0.66 5.81
N LYS A 96 15.59 0.81 4.93
CA LYS A 96 16.94 1.22 5.32
C LYS A 96 17.11 2.71 5.08
N CYS A 97 17.17 3.48 6.16
CA CYS A 97 17.56 4.88 6.10
C CYS A 97 19.07 5.04 6.36
N PRO A 98 19.75 5.99 5.69
CA PRO A 98 19.22 6.94 4.71
C PRO A 98 18.76 6.26 3.42
N LEU A 99 17.65 6.76 2.86
CA LEU A 99 17.18 6.38 1.54
C LEU A 99 18.17 6.86 0.48
N THR A 100 18.51 5.96 -0.45
CA THR A 100 19.43 6.25 -1.55
C THR A 100 18.64 6.49 -2.83
N ALA A 101 18.98 7.58 -3.54
CA ALA A 101 18.37 7.92 -4.82
C ALA A 101 18.51 6.76 -5.82
N ASN A 102 17.45 6.51 -6.59
CA ASN A 102 17.38 5.49 -7.63
C ASN A 102 17.54 4.04 -7.12
N VAL A 103 17.54 3.81 -5.81
CA VAL A 103 17.58 2.46 -5.21
C VAL A 103 16.18 2.05 -4.78
N SER A 104 15.72 0.89 -5.24
CA SER A 104 14.40 0.36 -4.85
C SER A 104 14.34 0.10 -3.35
N THR A 105 13.31 0.64 -2.71
CA THR A 105 13.02 0.47 -1.29
C THR A 105 11.68 -0.22 -1.12
N THR A 106 11.65 -1.17 -0.19
CA THR A 106 10.45 -1.91 0.19
C THR A 106 9.94 -1.38 1.51
N PHE A 107 8.64 -1.10 1.58
CA PHE A 107 7.92 -0.79 2.81
C PHE A 107 6.81 -1.82 3.00
N SER A 108 6.97 -2.69 4.00
CA SER A 108 5.93 -3.64 4.39
C SER A 108 5.12 -3.09 5.56
N MET A 109 3.81 -3.34 5.55
CA MET A 109 2.89 -2.85 6.56
C MET A 109 2.02 -3.97 7.11
N ASP A 110 1.85 -3.96 8.42
CA ASP A 110 0.94 -4.83 9.19
C ASP A 110 0.11 -3.91 10.10
N LEU A 111 -1.11 -3.60 9.66
CA LEU A 111 -1.94 -2.54 10.24
C LEU A 111 -3.21 -3.13 10.82
N LYS A 112 -3.48 -2.80 12.08
CA LYS A 112 -4.72 -3.14 12.76
C LYS A 112 -5.86 -2.33 12.17
N ILE A 113 -6.92 -3.02 11.81
CA ILE A 113 -8.08 -2.41 11.19
C ILE A 113 -8.96 -1.83 12.31
N PRO A 114 -9.27 -0.52 12.28
CA PRO A 114 -10.07 0.10 13.31
C PRO A 114 -11.46 -0.54 13.38
N ASN A 115 -12.01 -0.61 14.59
CA ASN A 115 -13.35 -1.15 14.80
C ASN A 115 -14.39 -0.13 14.34
N VAL A 116 -15.05 -0.39 13.21
CA VAL A 116 -16.11 0.44 12.64
C VAL A 116 -17.40 -0.38 12.51
N PHE A 117 -18.56 0.25 12.76
CA PHE A 117 -19.86 -0.42 12.83
C PHE A 117 -20.55 -0.63 11.47
N PHE A 118 -19.90 -0.29 10.36
CA PHE A 118 -20.48 -0.34 9.02
C PHE A 118 -19.50 -0.98 8.02
N THR A 119 -20.03 -1.63 6.98
CA THR A 119 -19.22 -2.14 5.87
C THR A 119 -18.75 -0.96 5.03
N VAL A 120 -17.44 -0.71 4.97
CA VAL A 120 -16.87 0.38 4.19
C VAL A 120 -16.29 -0.17 2.89
N ILE A 121 -16.64 0.44 1.77
CA ILE A 121 -15.86 0.32 0.54
C ILE A 121 -14.73 1.35 0.65
N TYR A 122 -13.53 0.91 0.99
CA TYR A 122 -12.39 1.80 1.21
C TYR A 122 -11.69 2.16 -0.11
N CYS A 123 -11.48 3.46 -0.33
CA CYS A 123 -10.32 3.93 -1.08
C CYS A 123 -9.25 4.30 -0.03
N ASN A 124 -8.26 3.43 0.15
CA ASN A 124 -7.13 3.73 1.03
C ASN A 124 -6.19 4.72 0.33
N SER A 125 -5.78 5.77 1.04
CA SER A 125 -4.72 6.68 0.59
C SER A 125 -3.46 6.39 1.39
N LEU A 126 -2.40 5.97 0.70
CA LEU A 126 -1.06 5.87 1.28
C LEU A 126 -0.24 7.07 0.82
N ASN A 127 0.27 7.82 1.78
CA ASN A 127 1.15 8.96 1.54
C ASN A 127 2.53 8.62 2.11
N ILE A 128 3.55 8.65 1.25
CA ILE A 128 4.95 8.49 1.62
C ILE A 128 5.62 9.83 1.39
N PHE A 129 6.11 10.43 2.47
CA PHE A 129 6.86 11.68 2.44
C PHE A 129 8.33 11.36 2.64
N ILE A 130 9.14 11.75 1.65
CA ILE A 130 10.60 11.61 1.68
C ILE A 130 11.14 13.02 1.92
N LEU A 131 11.83 13.21 3.04
CA LEU A 131 12.31 14.51 3.53
C LEU A 131 13.84 14.57 3.55
#